data_AF-A0A4Y2J3R3-F1
#
_entry.id   AF-A0A4Y2J3R3-F1
#
_cell.length_a   1.000
_cell.length_b   1.000
_cell.length_c   1.000
_cell.angle_alpha   90.00
_cell.angle_beta   90.00
_cell.angle_gamma   90.00
#
_symmetry.space_group_name_H-M   'P 1'
#
loop_
_entity.id
_entity.type
_entity.pdbx_description
1 polymer ?
#
loop_
_entity_poly.entity_id
_entity_poly.type
_entity_poly.pdbx_seq_one_letter_code
_entity_poly.pdbx_strand_id
1 'polypeptide(L)'
;MHICREHLSEPFFCNICKVRYAEVGSHESEHPCNLCEKSFQCITQLEDHYLIHEEHHSKFCRICQRELDEHATKRKDGYFYKCCHNCPHEFDNKTSFQCHLYTHSKFKLFKCDYCGERFTLKGNLRSHSKTHPKCKICRKTFVDRNSLDAHCLEEHR
;
A
#
# COMPACT_ATOMS: atom_id res chain seq x y z
N MET A 1 -15.93 -3.66 15.62
CA MET A 1 -17.29 -3.54 15.05
C MET A 1 -17.51 -2.16 14.46
N HIS A 2 -17.56 -2.06 13.14
CA HIS A 2 -18.11 -0.88 12.47
C HIS A 2 -19.45 -1.25 11.86
N ILE A 3 -20.49 -0.52 12.26
CA ILE A 3 -21.85 -0.67 11.74
C ILE A 3 -22.05 0.46 10.75
N CYS A 4 -22.02 0.16 9.45
CA CYS A 4 -22.36 1.12 8.40
C CYS A 4 -23.85 1.48 8.50
N ARG A 5 -24.18 2.77 8.68
CA ARG A 5 -25.57 3.26 8.84
C ARG A 5 -26.09 4.14 7.71
N GLU A 6 -25.32 4.36 6.65
CA GLU A 6 -25.73 5.24 5.55
C GLU A 6 -25.69 4.47 4.21
N HIS A 7 -26.88 4.23 3.64
CA HIS A 7 -27.08 3.55 2.37
C HIS A 7 -27.88 4.47 1.43
N LEU A 8 -27.24 5.00 0.39
CA LEU A 8 -27.93 5.61 -0.74
C LEU A 8 -27.76 4.73 -1.99
N SER A 9 -28.81 3.94 -2.22
CA SER A 9 -29.32 3.34 -3.47
C SER A 9 -28.37 3.02 -4.64
N GLU A 10 -28.20 1.71 -4.84
CA GLU A 10 -27.81 0.89 -6.02
C GLU A 10 -26.49 1.13 -6.80
N PRO A 11 -25.74 0.07 -7.18
CA PRO A 11 -25.85 -1.34 -6.75
C PRO A 11 -25.21 -1.52 -5.37
N PHE A 12 -25.76 -2.38 -4.51
CA PHE A 12 -25.40 -2.60 -3.10
C PHE A 12 -23.90 -2.84 -2.86
N PHE A 13 -23.15 -1.74 -2.80
CA PHE A 13 -21.70 -1.71 -2.74
C PHE A 13 -21.33 -0.79 -1.59
N CYS A 14 -20.65 -1.36 -0.58
CA CYS A 14 -20.16 -0.55 0.50
C CYS A 14 -18.92 0.22 0.04
N ASN A 15 -18.99 1.56 0.00
CA ASN A 15 -17.83 2.38 -0.35
C ASN A 15 -16.69 2.28 0.66
N ILE A 16 -16.99 1.85 1.89
CA ILE A 16 -16.05 1.69 3.01
C ILE A 16 -15.38 0.30 2.97
N CYS A 17 -16.15 -0.77 2.76
CA CYS A 17 -15.66 -2.16 2.79
C CYS A 17 -15.39 -2.76 1.40
N LYS A 18 -15.83 -2.10 0.31
CA LYS A 18 -15.70 -2.51 -1.10
C LYS A 18 -16.32 -3.89 -1.43
N VAL A 19 -17.27 -4.36 -0.62
CA VAL A 19 -18.00 -5.63 -0.79
C VAL A 19 -19.36 -5.39 -1.44
N ARG A 20 -19.77 -6.31 -2.31
CA ARG A 20 -21.15 -6.40 -2.85
C ARG A 20 -21.99 -7.28 -1.94
N TYR A 21 -23.19 -6.85 -1.58
CA TYR A 21 -24.07 -7.60 -0.67
C TYR A 21 -25.48 -7.77 -1.27
N ALA A 22 -26.15 -8.86 -0.88
CA ALA A 22 -27.41 -9.29 -1.50
C ALA A 22 -28.66 -8.58 -0.96
N GLU A 23 -28.61 -8.02 0.26
CA GLU A 23 -29.77 -7.42 0.95
C GLU A 23 -29.39 -6.13 1.69
N VAL A 24 -30.33 -5.18 1.81
CA VAL A 24 -30.11 -3.92 2.55
C VAL A 24 -29.97 -4.20 4.04
N GLY A 25 -28.75 -4.10 4.58
CA GLY A 25 -28.49 -4.32 6.00
C GLY A 25 -27.06 -3.95 6.44
N SER A 26 -26.86 -3.89 7.76
CA SER A 26 -25.54 -3.78 8.37
C SER A 26 -24.75 -5.07 8.12
N HIS A 27 -23.58 -4.96 7.49
CA HIS A 27 -22.64 -6.08 7.38
C HIS A 27 -21.42 -5.81 8.27
N GLU A 28 -20.99 -6.83 8.99
CA GLU A 28 -19.74 -6.82 9.74
C GLU A 28 -18.65 -7.41 8.86
N SER A 29 -17.67 -6.61 8.47
CA SER A 29 -16.45 -7.13 7.83
C SER A 29 -15.24 -6.70 8.64
N GLU A 30 -14.59 -7.66 9.28
CA GLU A 30 -13.29 -7.44 9.88
C GLU A 30 -12.22 -7.54 8.80
N HIS A 31 -11.28 -6.59 8.83
CA HIS A 31 -10.10 -6.60 7.99
C HIS A 31 -8.89 -6.93 8.86
N PRO A 32 -8.62 -8.22 9.14
CA PRO A 32 -7.48 -8.62 9.94
C PRO A 32 -6.18 -8.26 9.23
N CYS A 33 -5.23 -7.72 9.98
CA CYS A 33 -3.87 -7.61 9.52
C CYS A 33 -3.28 -9.01 9.42
N ASN A 34 -2.68 -9.34 8.28
CA ASN A 34 -2.01 -10.62 8.12
C ASN A 34 -0.58 -10.61 8.72
N LEU A 35 -0.20 -9.52 9.40
CA LEU A 35 1.13 -9.27 9.97
C LEU A 35 1.13 -9.09 11.49
N CYS A 36 -0.03 -8.89 12.12
CA CYS A 36 -0.18 -8.85 13.56
C CYS A 36 -1.62 -9.18 13.95
N GLU A 37 -1.89 -9.33 15.25
CA GLU A 37 -3.22 -9.67 15.77
C GLU A 37 -4.25 -8.53 15.69
N LYS A 38 -3.92 -7.42 15.00
CA LYS A 38 -4.83 -6.28 14.87
C LYS A 38 -5.81 -6.49 13.72
N SER A 39 -7.09 -6.30 14.01
CA SER A 39 -8.16 -6.25 13.01
C SER A 39 -8.71 -4.84 12.88
N PHE A 40 -9.03 -4.45 11.65
CA PHE A 40 -9.48 -3.12 11.32
C PHE A 40 -10.91 -3.12 10.81
N GLN A 41 -11.54 -1.96 10.98
CA GLN A 41 -12.96 -1.76 10.70
C GLN A 41 -13.26 -1.59 9.22
N CYS A 42 -12.27 -1.15 8.46
CA CYS A 42 -12.35 -0.95 7.03
C CYS A 42 -10.98 -1.18 6.38
N ILE A 43 -10.98 -1.45 5.07
CA ILE A 43 -9.76 -1.73 4.33
C ILE A 43 -8.79 -0.55 4.34
N THR A 44 -9.28 0.70 4.34
CA THR A 44 -8.40 1.89 4.38
C THR A 44 -7.64 1.98 5.71
N GLN A 45 -8.28 1.66 6.83
CA GLN A 45 -7.61 1.60 8.14
C GLN A 45 -6.58 0.46 8.20
N LEU A 46 -6.88 -0.70 7.61
CA LEU A 46 -5.90 -1.78 7.48
C LEU A 46 -4.71 -1.35 6.61
N GLU A 47 -4.96 -0.62 5.53
CA GLU A 47 -3.92 -0.14 4.66
C GLU A 47 -3.05 0.96 5.29
N ASP A 48 -3.64 1.88 6.05
CA ASP A 48 -2.90 2.85 6.87
C ASP A 48 -2.10 2.14 7.96
N HIS A 49 -2.65 1.08 8.55
CA HIS A 49 -1.93 0.26 9.51
C HIS A 49 -0.70 -0.44 8.91
N TYR A 50 -0.76 -0.85 7.63
CA TYR A 50 0.43 -1.36 6.93
C TYR A 50 1.55 -0.32 6.78
N LEU A 51 1.28 0.98 6.92
CA LEU A 51 2.31 2.02 6.96
C LEU A 51 3.11 1.97 8.27
N ILE A 52 2.46 1.62 9.39
CA ILE A 52 3.15 1.48 10.70
C ILE A 52 4.11 0.27 10.68
N HIS A 53 3.80 -0.71 9.84
CA HIS A 53 4.69 -1.81 9.55
C HIS A 53 5.95 -1.39 8.75
N GLU A 54 6.07 -0.15 8.20
CA GLU A 54 7.31 0.34 7.55
C GLU A 54 8.54 0.24 8.46
N GLU A 55 8.39 0.39 9.78
CA GLU A 55 9.54 0.39 10.71
C GLU A 55 9.89 -1.02 11.24
N HIS A 56 8.90 -1.92 11.37
CA HIS A 56 9.10 -3.26 11.95
C HIS A 56 9.21 -4.40 10.91
N HIS A 57 8.73 -4.26 9.67
CA HIS A 57 8.75 -5.34 8.65
C HIS A 57 10.02 -5.44 7.81
N SER A 58 11.00 -4.57 8.05
CA SER A 58 12.37 -4.75 7.50
C SER A 58 13.06 -6.01 8.02
N LYS A 59 12.63 -6.52 9.18
CA LYS A 59 13.23 -7.70 9.80
C LYS A 59 12.46 -9.00 9.59
N PHE A 60 11.15 -8.95 9.35
CA PHE A 60 10.28 -10.12 9.32
C PHE A 60 9.65 -10.36 7.94
N CYS A 61 9.59 -11.62 7.55
CA CYS A 61 8.90 -12.10 6.36
C CYS A 61 7.41 -11.82 6.46
N ARG A 62 6.89 -11.05 5.51
CA ARG A 62 5.47 -10.69 5.44
C ARG A 62 4.50 -11.86 5.20
N ILE A 63 5.00 -13.00 4.73
CA ILE A 63 4.16 -14.15 4.40
C ILE A 63 4.05 -15.11 5.60
N CYS A 64 5.17 -15.41 6.28
CA CYS A 64 5.20 -16.37 7.38
C CYS A 64 5.61 -15.77 8.73
N GLN A 65 5.80 -14.45 8.81
CA GLN A 65 6.12 -13.67 10.03
C GLN A 65 7.45 -14.02 10.73
N ARG A 66 8.23 -14.96 10.19
CA ARG A 66 9.57 -15.31 10.67
C ARG A 66 10.63 -14.30 10.24
N GLU A 67 11.81 -14.29 10.86
CA GLU A 67 12.86 -13.34 10.49
C GLU A 67 13.32 -13.57 9.05
N LEU A 68 13.56 -12.49 8.30
CA LEU A 68 14.03 -12.57 6.91
C LEU A 68 15.38 -13.29 6.80
N ASP A 69 16.19 -13.28 7.85
CA ASP A 69 17.48 -13.97 7.86
C ASP A 69 17.32 -15.50 7.93
N GLU A 70 16.20 -16.02 8.44
CA GLU A 70 15.87 -17.45 8.36
C GLU A 70 15.60 -17.92 6.93
N HIS A 71 15.30 -17.00 6.01
CA HIS A 71 15.13 -17.30 4.59
C HIS A 71 16.45 -17.33 3.83
N ALA A 72 17.56 -16.94 4.48
CA ALA A 72 18.87 -16.93 3.87
C ALA A 72 19.47 -18.34 3.84
N THR A 73 19.75 -18.81 2.63
CA THR A 73 20.51 -20.02 2.35
C THR A 73 21.92 -19.63 1.92
N LYS A 74 22.94 -20.20 2.55
CA LYS A 74 24.33 -19.99 2.16
C LYS A 74 24.73 -20.98 1.07
N ARG A 75 25.21 -20.47 -0.05
CA ARG A 75 25.76 -21.24 -1.17
C ARG A 75 27.20 -20.80 -1.42
N LYS A 76 27.90 -21.45 -2.36
CA LYS A 76 29.32 -21.13 -2.69
C LYS A 76 29.48 -19.72 -3.27
N ASP A 77 28.44 -19.23 -3.93
CA ASP A 77 28.31 -17.95 -4.61
C ASP A 77 27.81 -16.80 -3.71
N GLY A 78 27.46 -17.08 -2.44
CA GLY A 78 27.01 -16.07 -1.48
C GLY A 78 25.77 -16.49 -0.68
N TYR A 79 25.08 -15.49 -0.14
CA TYR A 79 23.79 -15.68 0.53
C TYR A 79 22.66 -15.48 -0.47
N PHE A 80 21.67 -16.37 -0.43
CA PHE A 80 20.46 -16.29 -1.25
C PHE A 80 19.23 -16.39 -0.37
N TYR A 81 18.24 -15.54 -0.63
CA TYR A 81 16.98 -15.52 0.10
C TYR A 81 15.89 -16.19 -0.72
N LYS A 82 15.14 -17.11 -0.09
CA LYS A 82 14.06 -17.87 -0.73
C LYS A 82 12.72 -17.64 -0.05
N CYS A 83 11.67 -17.53 -0.86
CA CYS A 83 10.29 -17.33 -0.38
C CYS A 83 9.75 -18.59 0.32
N CYS A 84 8.97 -18.42 1.40
CA CYS A 84 8.27 -19.52 2.09
C CYS A 84 7.01 -20.02 1.38
N HIS A 85 6.55 -19.35 0.32
CA HIS A 85 5.32 -19.69 -0.40
C HIS A 85 5.56 -20.58 -1.64
N ASN A 86 6.64 -21.37 -1.66
CA ASN A 86 7.03 -22.18 -2.83
C ASN A 86 7.16 -21.36 -4.13
N CYS A 87 7.57 -20.09 -4.01
CA CYS A 87 7.92 -19.27 -5.16
C CYS A 87 9.30 -19.73 -5.69
N PRO A 88 9.47 -19.90 -7.01
CA PRO A 88 10.73 -20.34 -7.60
C PRO A 88 11.81 -19.25 -7.60
N HIS A 89 11.48 -18.01 -7.22
CA HIS A 89 12.41 -16.89 -7.22
C HIS A 89 13.35 -16.91 -6.00
N GLU A 90 14.64 -16.75 -6.28
CA GLU A 90 15.73 -16.57 -5.32
C GLU A 90 16.35 -15.20 -5.52
N PHE A 91 16.80 -14.58 -4.43
CA PHE A 91 17.37 -13.23 -4.44
C PHE A 91 18.72 -13.24 -3.73
N ASP A 92 19.72 -12.58 -4.31
CA ASP A 92 21.07 -12.47 -3.75
C ASP A 92 21.19 -11.43 -2.62
N ASN A 93 20.15 -10.63 -2.39
CA ASN A 93 20.13 -9.61 -1.36
C ASN A 93 18.77 -9.48 -0.65
N LYS A 94 18.84 -9.14 0.64
CA LYS A 94 17.69 -9.01 1.55
C LYS A 94 16.67 -7.99 1.07
N THR A 95 17.13 -6.86 0.53
CA THR A 95 16.26 -5.78 0.04
C THR A 95 15.40 -6.24 -1.13
N SER A 96 15.98 -6.94 -2.10
CA SER A 96 15.27 -7.45 -3.27
C SER A 96 14.28 -8.55 -2.89
N PHE A 97 14.68 -9.43 -1.97
CA PHE A 97 13.76 -10.42 -1.39
C PHE A 97 12.57 -9.74 -0.71
N GLN A 98 12.82 -8.74 0.14
CA GLN A 98 11.76 -8.00 0.82
C GLN A 98 10.84 -7.27 -0.16
N CYS A 99 11.38 -6.63 -1.19
CA CYS A 99 10.61 -6.01 -2.27
C CYS A 99 9.71 -7.04 -2.99
N HIS A 100 10.24 -8.23 -3.26
CA HIS A 100 9.48 -9.32 -3.86
C HIS A 100 8.33 -9.80 -2.97
N LEU A 101 8.50 -9.85 -1.65
CA LEU A 101 7.40 -10.23 -0.75
C LEU A 101 6.18 -9.29 -0.87
N TYR A 102 6.34 -8.05 -1.35
CA TYR A 102 5.20 -7.18 -1.66
C TYR A 102 4.39 -7.63 -2.88
N THR A 103 4.94 -8.40 -3.82
CA THR A 103 4.19 -8.91 -4.99
C THR A 103 3.26 -10.04 -4.62
N HIS A 104 3.58 -10.81 -3.57
CA HIS A 104 2.68 -11.80 -3.00
C HIS A 104 1.53 -11.17 -2.21
N SER A 105 1.64 -9.88 -1.93
CA SER A 105 0.58 -9.09 -1.33
C SER A 105 -0.18 -8.32 -2.40
N LYS A 106 -1.51 -8.39 -2.39
CA LYS A 106 -2.33 -7.52 -3.25
C LYS A 106 -2.38 -6.05 -2.77
N PHE A 107 -1.66 -5.71 -1.70
CA PHE A 107 -1.74 -4.41 -1.06
C PHE A 107 -0.81 -3.39 -1.74
N LYS A 108 -1.41 -2.31 -2.24
CA LYS A 108 -0.70 -1.11 -2.73
C LYS A 108 -0.54 -0.14 -1.57
N LEU A 109 0.55 -0.31 -0.82
CA LEU A 109 0.77 0.35 0.46
C LEU A 109 1.09 1.84 0.34
N PHE A 110 1.74 2.25 -0.74
CA PHE A 110 2.27 3.60 -0.89
C PHE A 110 1.29 4.48 -1.64
N LYS A 111 0.62 5.40 -0.96
CA LYS A 111 -0.33 6.34 -1.56
C LYS A 111 0.37 7.62 -2.01
N CYS A 112 -0.02 8.17 -3.16
CA CYS A 112 0.39 9.50 -3.59
C CYS A 112 -0.47 10.56 -2.89
N ASP A 113 0.17 11.52 -2.24
CA ASP A 113 -0.51 12.59 -1.52
C ASP A 113 -1.25 13.58 -2.45
N TYR A 114 -0.89 13.62 -3.73
CA TYR A 114 -1.45 14.57 -4.70
C TYR A 114 -2.66 14.01 -5.44
N CYS A 115 -2.63 12.75 -5.87
CA CYS A 115 -3.70 12.13 -6.67
C CYS A 115 -4.37 10.93 -6.00
N GLY A 116 -3.86 10.46 -4.87
CA GLY A 116 -4.37 9.29 -4.16
C GLY A 116 -4.04 7.94 -4.82
N GLU A 117 -3.29 7.92 -5.93
CA GLU A 117 -2.88 6.68 -6.59
C GLU A 117 -1.97 5.84 -5.68
N ARG A 118 -2.12 4.53 -5.72
CA ARG A 118 -1.44 3.61 -4.81
C ARG A 118 -0.43 2.73 -5.53
N PHE A 119 0.71 2.50 -4.88
CA PHE A 119 1.85 1.76 -5.38
C PHE A 119 2.25 0.66 -4.42
N THR A 120 2.78 -0.43 -4.97
CA THR A 120 3.28 -1.58 -4.19
C THR A 120 4.69 -1.33 -3.63
N LEU A 121 5.46 -0.42 -4.24
CA LEU A 121 6.83 -0.10 -3.84
C LEU A 121 7.04 1.42 -3.70
N LYS A 122 7.82 1.84 -2.69
CA LYS A 122 8.17 3.24 -2.42
C LYS A 122 8.92 3.89 -3.59
N GLY A 123 9.77 3.13 -4.28
CA GLY A 123 10.48 3.60 -5.47
C GLY A 123 9.55 3.96 -6.63
N ASN A 124 8.45 3.21 -6.78
CA ASN A 124 7.43 3.48 -7.80
C ASN A 124 6.64 4.74 -7.45
N LEU A 125 6.21 4.89 -6.18
CA LEU A 125 5.61 6.13 -5.70
C LEU A 125 6.53 7.33 -5.94
N ARG A 126 7.80 7.24 -5.56
CA ARG A 126 8.78 8.33 -5.75
C ARG A 126 8.94 8.72 -7.22
N SER A 127 8.93 7.74 -8.11
CA SER A 127 9.04 7.99 -9.55
C SER A 127 7.76 8.63 -10.10
N HIS A 128 6.60 8.13 -9.66
CA HIS A 128 5.31 8.73 -9.97
C HIS A 128 5.20 10.17 -9.44
N SER A 129 5.61 10.47 -8.21
CA SER A 129 5.53 11.84 -7.66
C SER A 129 6.33 12.89 -8.45
N LYS A 130 7.27 12.46 -9.31
CA LYS A 130 8.00 13.36 -10.22
C LYS A 130 7.22 13.72 -11.48
N THR A 131 6.19 12.96 -11.84
CA THR A 131 5.35 13.24 -13.01
C THR A 131 4.34 14.36 -12.73
N HIS A 132 4.04 14.62 -11.46
CA HIS A 132 3.16 15.72 -11.08
C HIS A 132 3.76 17.08 -11.45
N PRO A 133 2.94 17.97 -12.05
CA PRO A 133 3.37 19.32 -12.39
C PRO A 133 3.73 20.12 -11.13
N LYS A 134 4.74 20.98 -11.26
CA LYS A 134 5.25 21.82 -10.17
C LYS A 134 5.31 23.29 -10.60
N CYS A 135 4.98 24.17 -9.67
CA CYS A 135 5.15 25.60 -9.85
C CYS A 135 6.64 25.94 -9.93
N LYS A 136 7.04 26.66 -10.97
CA LYS A 136 8.44 27.06 -11.16
C LYS A 136 8.89 28.14 -10.18
N ILE A 137 7.95 28.89 -9.61
CA ILE A 137 8.21 30.02 -8.71
C ILE A 137 8.29 29.52 -7.26
N CYS A 138 7.22 28.92 -6.73
CA CYS A 138 7.17 28.48 -5.33
C CYS A 138 7.45 26.98 -5.11
N ARG A 139 7.68 26.19 -6.17
CA ARG A 139 7.95 24.74 -6.13
C ARG A 139 6.83 23.85 -5.53
N LYS A 140 5.62 24.39 -5.32
CA LYS A 140 4.45 23.57 -4.97
C LYS A 140 4.13 22.57 -6.09
N THR A 141 3.75 21.36 -5.70
CA THR A 141 3.37 20.26 -6.61
C THR A 141 1.86 20.16 -6.68
N PHE A 142 1.32 19.90 -7.86
CA PHE A 142 -0.11 19.88 -8.15
C PHE A 142 -0.52 18.56 -8.79
N VAL A 143 -1.79 18.21 -8.64
CA VAL A 143 -2.34 16.97 -9.20
C VAL A 143 -2.29 16.98 -10.73
N ASP A 144 -2.61 18.13 -11.35
CA ASP A 144 -2.65 18.34 -12.80
C ASP A 144 -2.21 19.76 -13.22
N ARG A 145 -2.15 20.01 -14.53
CA ARG A 145 -1.72 21.31 -15.07
C ARG A 145 -2.73 22.43 -14.83
N ASN A 146 -4.03 22.14 -14.88
CA ASN A 146 -5.06 23.16 -14.69
C ASN A 146 -4.97 23.76 -13.28
N SER A 147 -4.75 22.91 -12.27
CA SER A 147 -4.56 23.32 -10.88
C SER A 147 -3.29 24.15 -10.71
N LEU A 148 -2.22 23.80 -11.42
CA LEU A 148 -0.98 24.57 -11.43
C LEU A 148 -1.18 25.95 -12.09
N ASP A 149 -1.86 26.00 -13.24
CA ASP A 149 -2.06 27.23 -14.00
C ASP A 149 -2.93 28.20 -13.21
N ALA A 150 -4.03 27.73 -12.60
CA ALA A 150 -4.86 28.52 -11.70
C ALA A 150 -4.04 29.09 -10.52
N HIS A 151 -3.24 28.24 -9.86
CA HIS A 151 -2.36 28.68 -8.78
C HIS A 151 -1.37 29.78 -9.23
N CYS A 152 -0.77 29.66 -10.41
CA CYS A 152 0.19 30.66 -10.88
C CYS A 152 -0.49 31.98 -11.25
N LEU A 153 -1.73 31.93 -11.77
CA LEU A 153 -2.51 33.11 -12.11
C LEU A 153 -3.05 33.85 -10.89
N GLU A 154 -3.33 33.15 -9.80
CA GLU A 154 -3.87 33.76 -8.57
C GLU A 154 -2.75 34.26 -7.64
N GLU A 155 -1.67 33.50 -7.48
CA GLU A 155 -0.69 33.73 -6.42
C GLU A 155 0.63 34.37 -6.91
N HIS A 156 0.90 34.35 -8.22
CA HIS A 156 2.20 34.74 -8.79
C HIS A 156 2.09 35.62 -10.03
N ARG A 157 0.94 36.28 -10.22
CA ARG A 157 0.68 37.18 -11.34
C ARG A 157 1.31 38.55 -11.16
#